data_AF-A0A6A6IA94-F1
#
_entry.id   AF-A0A6A6IA94-F1
#
_cell.length_a   1.000
_cell.length_b   1.000
_cell.length_c   1.000
_cell.angle_alpha   90.00
_cell.angle_beta   90.00
_cell.angle_gamma   90.00
#
_symmetry.space_group_name_H-M   'P 1'
#
loop_
_entity.id
_entity.type
_entity.pdbx_description
1 polymer ?
#
loop_
_entity_poly.entity_id
_entity_poly.type
_entity_poly.pdbx_seq_one_letter_code
_entity_poly.pdbx_strand_id
1 'polypeptide(L)'
;MSNAGNVIGGHKANLNNPNTSEEAKQHSREILENEFDGGNTQQHSQEGKNPNNVAGGLKATINNPQVSNEAKESAKERLNQMK
;
A
#
# COMPACT_ATOMS: atom_id res chain seq x y z
N MET A 1 -14.82 6.87 -5.50
CA MET A 1 -14.49 5.53 -6.04
C MET A 1 -13.84 4.75 -4.92
N SER A 2 -14.43 3.62 -4.52
CA SER A 2 -13.81 2.74 -3.53
C SER A 2 -12.52 2.18 -4.13
N ASN A 3 -11.39 2.38 -3.45
CA ASN A 3 -10.13 1.80 -3.89
C ASN A 3 -10.23 0.28 -3.82
N ALA A 4 -9.93 -0.43 -4.91
CA ALA A 4 -9.99 -1.90 -4.95
C ALA A 4 -9.23 -2.55 -3.77
N GLY A 5 -8.09 -1.97 -3.37
CA GLY A 5 -7.35 -2.40 -2.18
C GLY A 5 -8.13 -2.31 -0.87
N ASN A 6 -9.01 -1.32 -0.71
CA ASN A 6 -9.85 -1.21 0.49
C ASN A 6 -10.93 -2.31 0.52
N VAL A 7 -11.50 -2.64 -0.65
CA VAL A 7 -12.50 -3.71 -0.77
C VAL A 7 -11.87 -5.08 -0.47
N ILE A 8 -10.72 -5.35 -1.07
CA ILE A 8 -9.93 -6.58 -0.83
C ILE A 8 -9.52 -6.69 0.64
N GLY A 9 -9.04 -5.59 1.23
CA GLY A 9 -8.70 -5.52 2.64
C GLY A 9 -9.89 -5.84 3.55
N GLY A 10 -11.08 -5.32 3.22
CA GLY A 10 -12.32 -5.61 3.94
C GLY A 10 -12.70 -7.09 3.91
N HIS A 11 -12.68 -7.72 2.73
CA HIS A 11 -12.95 -9.15 2.62
C HIS A 11 -11.93 -10.01 3.36
N LYS A 12 -10.63 -9.66 3.29
CA LYS A 12 -9.59 -10.35 4.09
C LYS A 12 -9.81 -10.19 5.59
N ALA A 13 -10.22 -9.01 6.06
CA ALA A 13 -10.55 -8.79 7.46
C ALA A 13 -11.75 -9.66 7.89
N ASN A 14 -12.77 -9.77 7.04
CA ASN A 14 -13.94 -10.61 7.29
C ASN A 14 -13.57 -12.09 7.45
N LEU A 15 -12.60 -12.59 6.68
CA LEU A 15 -12.09 -13.97 6.80
C LEU A 15 -11.39 -14.26 8.12
N ASN A 16 -10.70 -13.27 8.69
CA ASN A 16 -9.95 -13.41 9.94
C ASN A 16 -10.77 -13.08 11.19
N ASN A 17 -11.96 -12.50 11.02
CA ASN A 17 -12.81 -12.13 12.14
C ASN A 17 -13.45 -13.41 12.75
N PRO A 18 -13.19 -13.74 14.03
CA PRO A 18 -13.80 -14.91 14.66
C PRO A 18 -15.31 -14.74 14.90
N ASN A 19 -15.82 -13.51 14.87
CA ASN A 19 -17.23 -13.19 15.12
C ASN A 19 -18.09 -13.18 13.84
N THR A 20 -17.55 -13.61 12.69
CA THR A 20 -18.30 -13.67 11.43
C THR A 20 -18.71 -15.11 11.12
N SER A 21 -19.84 -15.26 10.44
CA SER A 21 -20.35 -16.59 10.09
C SER A 21 -19.53 -17.23 8.97
N GLU A 22 -19.60 -18.56 8.88
CA GLU A 22 -18.87 -19.31 7.85
C GLU A 22 -19.38 -18.99 6.44
N GLU A 23 -20.68 -18.72 6.28
CA GLU A 23 -21.27 -18.30 5.01
C GLU A 23 -20.71 -16.94 4.56
N ALA A 24 -20.59 -15.98 5.48
CA ALA A 24 -20.01 -14.67 5.19
C ALA A 24 -18.53 -14.77 4.79
N LYS A 25 -17.79 -15.68 5.44
CA LYS A 25 -16.39 -15.97 5.09
C LYS A 25 -16.29 -16.66 3.73
N GLN A 26 -17.15 -17.63 3.43
CA GLN A 26 -17.17 -18.30 2.13
C GLN A 26 -17.43 -17.30 1.01
N HIS A 27 -18.43 -16.43 1.16
CA HIS A 27 -18.71 -15.38 0.19
C HIS A 27 -17.51 -14.44 0.01
N SER A 28 -16.84 -14.05 1.11
CA SER A 28 -15.64 -13.21 1.01
C SER A 28 -14.48 -13.90 0.32
N ARG A 29 -14.32 -15.23 0.47
CA ARG A 29 -13.34 -16.02 -0.29
C ARG A 29 -13.66 -16.02 -1.77
N GLU A 30 -14.91 -16.28 -2.13
CA GLU A 30 -15.38 -16.34 -3.51
C GLU A 30 -15.18 -15.00 -4.25
N ILE A 31 -15.51 -13.89 -3.60
CA ILE A 31 -15.28 -12.54 -4.17
C ILE A 31 -13.78 -12.27 -4.34
N LEU A 32 -12.96 -12.62 -3.34
CA LEU A 32 -11.51 -12.45 -3.46
C LEU A 32 -10.90 -13.26 -4.60
N GLU A 33 -11.38 -14.48 -4.81
CA GLU A 33 -10.89 -15.39 -5.85
C GLU A 33 -11.37 -14.99 -7.24
N ASN A 34 -12.67 -14.73 -7.41
CA ASN A 34 -13.28 -14.44 -8.71
C ASN A 34 -13.02 -13.00 -9.19
N GLU A 35 -13.07 -12.00 -8.30
CA GLU A 35 -12.96 -10.58 -8.70
C GLU A 35 -11.58 -9.97 -8.46
N PHE A 36 -10.78 -10.55 -7.57
CA PHE A 36 -9.54 -9.92 -7.08
C PHE A 36 -8.30 -10.82 -7.13
N ASP A 37 -8.33 -11.89 -7.95
CA ASP A 37 -7.20 -12.80 -8.18
C ASP A 37 -6.62 -13.35 -6.86
N GLY A 38 -7.50 -13.86 -6.00
CA GLY A 38 -7.17 -14.35 -4.65
C GLY A 38 -6.81 -13.24 -3.64
N GLY A 39 -7.18 -12.00 -3.94
CA GLY A 39 -6.75 -10.83 -3.18
C GLY A 39 -5.29 -10.47 -3.41
N ASN A 40 -4.71 -10.89 -4.54
CA ASN A 40 -3.39 -10.44 -4.99
C ASN A 40 -3.50 -8.99 -5.49
N THR A 41 -3.52 -8.04 -4.55
CA THR A 41 -3.34 -6.64 -4.89
C THR A 41 -1.88 -6.41 -5.26
N GLN A 42 -1.53 -6.59 -6.54
CA GLN A 42 -0.44 -5.83 -7.16
C GLN A 42 -0.80 -4.33 -7.24
N GLN A 43 -1.31 -3.75 -6.13
CA GLN A 43 -1.38 -2.31 -5.93
C GLN A 43 -0.07 -1.83 -5.30
N HIS A 44 1.06 -2.29 -5.84
CA HIS A 44 2.24 -1.45 -5.89
C HIS A 44 2.09 -0.54 -7.11
N SER A 45 1.13 0.37 -7.04
CA SER A 45 1.00 1.48 -7.97
C SER A 45 2.19 2.41 -7.75
N GLN A 46 3.37 2.00 -8.23
CA GLN A 46 4.43 2.94 -8.57
C GLN A 46 3.92 3.91 -9.66
N GLU A 47 2.91 3.49 -10.42
CA GLU A 47 2.28 4.20 -11.54
C GLU A 47 1.36 5.37 -11.16
N GLY A 48 1.19 5.69 -9.87
CA GLY A 48 0.28 6.76 -9.42
C GLY A 48 0.87 7.75 -8.42
N LYS A 49 2.15 7.63 -8.06
CA LYS A 49 2.75 8.56 -7.09
C LYS A 49 3.12 9.84 -7.81
N ASN A 50 2.48 10.95 -7.42
CA ASN A 50 2.86 12.26 -7.94
C ASN A 50 4.34 12.51 -7.62
N PRO A 51 5.20 12.79 -8.62
CA PRO A 51 6.64 12.94 -8.41
C PRO A 51 6.96 14.03 -7.38
N ASN A 52 6.13 15.08 -7.27
CA ASN A 52 6.29 16.12 -6.26
C ASN A 52 6.09 15.58 -4.84
N ASN A 53 5.17 14.64 -4.63
CA ASN A 53 4.96 14.02 -3.31
C ASN A 53 6.14 13.12 -2.93
N VAL A 54 6.69 12.39 -3.90
CA VAL A 54 7.88 11.56 -3.68
C VAL A 54 9.08 12.45 -3.34
N ALA A 55 9.32 13.51 -4.12
CA ALA A 55 10.38 14.48 -3.87
C ALA A 55 10.22 15.17 -2.49
N GLY A 56 8.98 15.54 -2.13
CA GLY A 56 8.64 16.10 -0.82
C GLY A 56 8.96 15.15 0.34
N GLY A 57 8.60 13.87 0.20
CA GLY A 57 8.92 12.83 1.19
C GLY A 57 10.42 12.64 1.36
N LEU A 58 11.18 12.55 0.26
CA LEU A 58 12.64 12.44 0.30
C LEU A 58 13.29 13.66 0.96
N LYS A 59 12.78 14.87 0.67
CA LYS A 59 13.24 16.11 1.33
C LYS A 59 12.94 16.11 2.84
N ALA A 60 11.80 15.57 3.25
CA ALA A 60 11.47 15.42 4.67
C ALA A 60 12.44 14.46 5.37
N THR A 61 12.78 13.32 4.73
CA THR A 61 13.78 12.37 5.25
C THR A 61 15.14 13.03 5.46
N ILE A 62 15.59 13.85 4.51
CA ILE A 62 16.89 14.56 4.58
C ILE A 62 16.93 15.52 5.79
N ASN A 63 15.85 16.25 6.05
CA ASN A 63 15.80 17.27 7.11
C ASN A 63 15.45 16.72 8.50
N ASN A 64 14.99 15.47 8.60
CA ASN A 64 14.56 14.91 9.88
C ASN A 64 15.77 14.55 10.76
N PRO A 65 15.92 15.12 11.97
CA PRO A 65 17.03 14.81 12.86
C PRO A 65 16.99 13.38 13.42
N GLN A 66 15.83 12.71 13.45
CA GLN A 66 15.66 11.34 13.94
C GLN A 66 15.99 10.26 12.88
N VAL A 67 16.31 10.66 11.65
CA VAL A 67 16.69 9.75 10.57
C VAL A 67 18.21 9.56 10.55
N SER A 68 18.66 8.34 10.28
CA SER A 68 20.09 8.01 10.17
C SER A 68 20.77 8.72 8.99
N ASN A 69 22.08 8.94 9.10
CA ASN A 69 22.84 9.59 8.02
C ASN A 69 22.77 8.80 6.71
N GLU A 70 22.89 7.47 6.77
CA GLU A 70 22.77 6.59 5.59
C GLU A 70 21.41 6.75 4.88
N ALA A 71 20.31 6.81 5.64
CA ALA A 71 18.98 7.02 5.07
C ALA A 71 18.82 8.42 4.46
N LYS A 72 19.49 9.45 5.01
CA LYS A 72 19.52 10.80 4.43
C LYS A 72 20.31 10.84 3.12
N GLU A 73 21.46 10.16 3.06
CA GLU A 73 22.26 10.07 1.84
C GLU A 73 21.52 9.33 0.73
N SER A 74 20.91 8.19 1.04
CA SER A 74 20.07 7.46 0.09
C SER A 74 18.90 8.32 -0.41
N ALA A 75 18.23 9.06 0.48
CA ALA A 75 17.14 9.95 0.09
C ALA A 75 17.62 11.09 -0.81
N LYS A 76 18.83 11.62 -0.58
CA LYS A 76 19.46 12.66 -1.41
C LYS A 76 19.82 12.14 -2.80
N GLU A 77 20.37 10.94 -2.91
CA GLU A 77 20.68 10.32 -4.20
C GLU A 77 19.41 10.11 -5.03
N ARG A 78 18.37 9.51 -4.42
CA ARG A 78 17.08 9.30 -5.08
C ARG A 78 16.42 10.61 -5.50
N LEU A 79 16.52 11.66 -4.69
CA LEU A 79 15.99 12.99 -5.03
C LEU A 79 16.74 13.61 -6.22
N ASN A 80 18.04 13.32 -6.37
CA ASN A 80 18.84 13.78 -7.50
C ASN A 80 18.52 13.01 -8.80
N GLN A 81 18.19 11.72 -8.69
CA GLN A 81 17.74 10.88 -9.82
C GLN A 81 16.34 11.29 -10.35
N MET A 82 15.59 12.09 -9.58
CA MET A 82 14.25 12.56 -9.94
C MET A 82 14.23 13.94 -10.63
N LYS A 83 15.39 14.62 -10.74
CA LYS A 83 15.52 15.90 -11.44
C LYS A 83 15.68 15.69 -12.94
#